data_AF-A0A8T0GQ21-F1
#
_entry.id   AF-A0A8T0GQ21-F1
#
_cell.length_a   1.000
_cell.length_b   1.000
_cell.length_c   1.000
_cell.angle_alpha   90.00
_cell.angle_beta   90.00
_cell.angle_gamma   90.00
#
_symmetry.space_group_name_H-M   'P 1'
#
loop_
_entity.id
_entity.type
_entity.pdbx_description
1 polymer ?
#
loop_
_entity_poly.entity_id
_entity_poly.type
_entity_poly.pdbx_seq_one_letter_code
_entity_poly.pdbx_strand_id
1 'polypeptide(L)'
;MAGVVQGSCKMLPSRLRLPSIFRLSRSAATTTCAASKVDPPNIAHLCEKARLTLSPEEVKDFEPQIGRIVDWFAQLQEIDLTDVPPAIRVGEIDPTKTLRPDTPKTFADREAMLASAPDRDGPFLKVPKIMKENQE
;
A
#
# COMPACT_ATOMS: atom_id res chain seq x y z
N MET A 1 49.46 -22.04 -8.32
CA MET A 1 49.68 -23.01 -7.23
C MET A 1 49.45 -22.29 -5.90
N ALA A 2 48.63 -22.90 -5.04
CA ALA A 2 48.38 -22.64 -3.61
C ALA A 2 48.02 -21.19 -3.19
N GLY A 3 47.00 -20.91 -2.37
CA GLY A 3 46.30 -21.82 -1.48
C GLY A 3 44.98 -21.25 -0.96
N VAL A 4 44.09 -22.20 -0.75
CA VAL A 4 42.86 -22.18 0.03
C VAL A 4 43.19 -21.82 1.48
N VAL A 5 42.41 -20.92 2.09
CA VAL A 5 42.23 -20.93 3.55
C VAL A 5 40.73 -20.93 3.85
N GLN A 6 40.25 -22.13 4.16
CA GLN A 6 38.95 -22.39 4.74
C GLN A 6 38.91 -21.81 6.15
N GLY A 7 38.08 -20.80 6.37
CA GLY A 7 37.66 -20.38 7.71
C GLY A 7 36.36 -21.08 8.09
N SER A 8 36.45 -22.34 8.50
CA SER A 8 35.34 -23.04 9.16
C SER A 8 35.27 -22.58 10.61
N CYS A 9 34.25 -21.80 10.99
CA CYS A 9 33.88 -21.67 12.39
C CYS A 9 32.42 -22.06 12.56
N LYS A 10 32.25 -23.34 12.92
CA LYS A 10 31.01 -23.95 13.39
C LYS A 10 30.64 -23.30 14.73
N MET A 11 29.44 -22.74 14.86
CA MET A 11 28.75 -22.66 16.15
C MET A 11 27.24 -22.46 15.95
N LEU A 12 26.48 -23.52 16.20
CA LEU A 12 25.10 -23.53 16.66
C LEU A 12 25.02 -24.68 17.69
N PRO A 13 24.08 -24.73 18.67
CA PRO A 13 22.96 -23.81 18.93
C PRO A 13 22.83 -23.41 20.43
N SER A 14 22.58 -22.13 20.74
CA SER A 14 22.05 -21.75 22.05
C SER A 14 20.53 -21.63 21.97
N ARG A 15 19.86 -22.57 22.65
CA ARG A 15 18.42 -22.61 22.91
C ARG A 15 17.93 -21.26 23.45
N LEU A 16 17.15 -20.51 22.67
CA LEU A 16 16.35 -19.42 23.18
C LEU A 16 14.91 -19.91 23.38
N ARG A 17 14.62 -20.25 24.64
CA ARG A 17 13.28 -20.56 25.14
C ARG A 17 12.56 -19.23 25.33
N LEU A 18 11.80 -18.77 24.34
CA LEU A 18 10.94 -17.61 24.49
C LEU A 18 9.66 -18.02 25.23
N PRO A 19 9.26 -17.32 26.30
CA PRO A 19 8.01 -17.59 26.98
C PRO A 19 6.82 -17.24 26.08
N SER A 20 5.75 -18.02 26.22
CA SER A 20 4.41 -17.83 25.65
C SER A 20 3.90 -16.40 25.87
N ILE A 21 4.25 -15.49 24.98
CA ILE A 21 3.70 -14.14 24.97
C ILE A 21 2.59 -14.05 23.92
N PHE A 22 1.42 -13.68 24.44
CA PHE A 22 0.26 -13.17 23.71
C PHE A 22 -0.51 -14.16 22.84
N ARG A 23 -1.45 -14.84 23.52
CA ARG A 23 -2.69 -15.33 22.91
C ARG A 23 -3.53 -14.11 22.52
N LEU A 24 -3.23 -13.52 21.36
CA LEU A 24 -4.09 -12.50 20.77
C LEU A 24 -5.38 -13.21 20.36
N SER A 25 -6.40 -13.12 21.20
CA SER A 25 -7.79 -13.39 20.83
C SER A 25 -8.07 -12.59 19.56
N ARG A 26 -8.13 -13.27 18.42
CA ARG A 26 -8.70 -12.69 17.21
C ARG A 26 -10.20 -12.60 17.45
N SER A 27 -10.62 -11.54 18.12
CA SER A 27 -11.98 -11.05 17.92
C SER A 27 -12.05 -10.61 16.46
N ALA A 28 -12.76 -11.39 15.66
CA ALA A 28 -13.16 -10.97 14.33
C ALA A 28 -14.00 -9.71 14.51
N ALA A 29 -13.40 -8.55 14.25
CA ALA A 29 -14.15 -7.32 14.09
C ALA A 29 -14.96 -7.47 12.80
N THR A 30 -16.18 -7.99 12.93
CA THR A 30 -17.19 -7.92 11.89
C THR A 30 -17.55 -6.45 11.73
N THR A 31 -16.77 -5.72 10.92
CA THR A 31 -17.24 -4.43 10.41
C THR A 31 -18.35 -4.74 9.42
N THR A 32 -19.57 -4.88 9.94
CA THR A 32 -20.80 -4.84 9.15
C THR A 32 -20.85 -3.49 8.46
N CYS A 33 -20.46 -3.43 7.19
CA CYS A 33 -20.77 -2.30 6.34
C CYS A 33 -22.25 -2.39 5.99
N ALA A 34 -23.07 -1.55 6.63
CA ALA A 34 -24.47 -1.40 6.25
C ALA A 34 -24.56 -0.95 4.79
N ALA A 35 -25.52 -1.50 4.03
CA ALA A 35 -25.79 -1.11 2.66
C ALA A 35 -26.35 0.32 2.62
N SER A 36 -25.45 1.30 2.51
CA SER A 36 -25.81 2.70 2.31
C SER A 36 -25.87 3.01 0.82
N LYS A 37 -26.98 3.63 0.42
CA LYS A 37 -27.14 4.27 -0.89
C LYS A 37 -25.93 5.18 -1.15
N VAL A 38 -25.27 5.00 -2.30
CA VAL A 38 -24.10 5.80 -2.65
C VAL A 38 -24.58 7.22 -2.95
N ASP A 39 -24.11 8.18 -2.16
CA ASP A 39 -24.38 9.60 -2.40
C ASP A 39 -23.81 10.03 -3.76
N PRO A 40 -24.41 11.03 -4.43
CA PRO A 40 -23.90 11.53 -5.69
C PRO A 40 -22.42 11.93 -5.55
N PRO A 41 -21.54 11.50 -6.48
CA PRO A 41 -20.10 11.68 -6.33
C PRO A 41 -19.73 13.16 -6.42
N ASN A 42 -19.18 13.72 -5.33
CA ASN A 42 -18.56 15.03 -5.36
C ASN A 42 -17.20 14.97 -6.07
N ILE A 43 -17.18 15.34 -7.35
CA ILE A 43 -15.99 15.28 -8.20
C ILE A 43 -14.87 16.19 -7.69
N ALA A 44 -15.18 17.37 -7.17
CA ALA A 44 -14.18 18.28 -6.63
C ALA A 44 -13.43 17.67 -5.44
N HIS A 45 -14.17 17.04 -4.51
CA HIS A 45 -13.58 16.35 -3.37
C HIS A 45 -12.76 15.12 -3.79
N LEU A 46 -13.22 14.40 -4.81
CA LEU A 46 -12.48 13.27 -5.38
C LEU A 46 -11.15 13.72 -5.99
N CYS A 47 -11.16 14.84 -6.72
CA CYS A 47 -9.96 15.42 -7.32
C CYS A 47 -8.92 15.82 -6.27
N GLU A 48 -9.35 16.41 -5.15
CA GLU A 48 -8.49 16.75 -4.02
C GLU A 48 -7.77 15.50 -3.48
N LYS A 49 -8.52 14.40 -3.26
CA LYS A 49 -7.95 13.14 -2.78
C LYS A 49 -6.99 12.50 -3.79
N ALA A 50 -7.32 12.59 -5.07
CA ALA A 50 -6.51 12.06 -6.16
C ALA A 50 -5.33 12.97 -6.57
N ARG A 51 -5.23 14.18 -5.99
CA ARG A 51 -4.25 15.23 -6.38
C ARG A 51 -4.36 15.58 -7.87
N LEU A 52 -5.58 15.65 -8.39
CA LEU A 52 -5.88 16.05 -9.76
C LEU A 52 -6.38 17.50 -9.80
N THR A 53 -5.98 18.25 -10.82
CA THR A 53 -6.45 19.61 -11.08
C THR A 53 -7.31 19.57 -12.34
N LEU A 54 -8.61 19.85 -12.19
CA LEU A 54 -9.57 19.90 -13.30
C LEU A 54 -10.16 21.32 -13.41
N SER A 55 -10.48 21.71 -14.64
CA SER A 55 -11.26 22.91 -14.91
C SER A 55 -12.73 22.72 -14.53
N PRO A 56 -13.50 23.80 -14.27
CA PRO A 56 -14.92 23.68 -13.92
C PRO A 56 -15.78 23.11 -15.06
N GLU A 57 -15.31 23.19 -16.31
CA GLU A 57 -15.99 22.60 -17.47
C GLU A 57 -15.81 21.08 -17.48
N GLU A 58 -14.57 20.60 -17.32
CA GLU A 58 -14.26 19.17 -17.24
C GLU A 58 -14.98 18.50 -16.06
N VAL A 59 -15.12 19.18 -14.93
CA VAL A 59 -15.88 18.67 -13.78
C VAL A 59 -17.33 18.37 -14.15
N LYS A 60 -17.99 19.25 -14.91
CA LYS A 60 -19.37 19.04 -15.37
C LYS A 60 -19.48 17.90 -16.38
N ASP A 61 -18.47 17.72 -17.21
CA ASP A 61 -18.44 16.64 -18.20
C ASP A 61 -18.21 15.27 -17.55
N PHE A 62 -17.38 15.20 -16.49
CA PHE A 62 -17.06 13.96 -15.79
C PHE A 62 -18.12 13.53 -14.78
N GLU A 63 -18.86 14.46 -14.18
CA GLU A 63 -19.93 14.16 -13.21
C GLU A 63 -20.92 13.08 -13.71
N PRO A 64 -21.55 13.19 -14.90
CA PRO A 64 -22.46 12.15 -15.39
C PRO A 64 -21.74 10.85 -15.78
N GLN A 65 -20.46 10.91 -16.15
CA GLN A 65 -19.70 9.72 -16.55
C GLN A 65 -19.40 8.85 -15.32
N ILE A 66 -18.92 9.46 -14.23
CA ILE A 66 -18.66 8.76 -12.97
C ILE A 66 -19.97 8.26 -12.35
N GLY A 67 -21.05 9.05 -12.43
CA GLY A 67 -22.38 8.62 -12.01
C GLY A 67 -22.80 7.29 -12.64
N ARG A 68 -22.69 7.16 -13.98
CA ARG A 68 -23.01 5.92 -14.70
C ARG A 68 -22.17 4.73 -14.26
N ILE A 69 -20.89 4.93 -13.93
CA ILE A 69 -20.01 3.87 -13.44
C ILE A 69 -20.47 3.39 -12.07
N VAL A 70 -20.76 4.32 -11.16
CA VAL A 70 -21.28 4.00 -9.82
C VAL A 70 -22.62 3.28 -9.90
N ASP A 71 -23.53 3.74 -10.76
CA ASP A 71 -24.82 3.10 -10.99
C ASP A 71 -24.65 1.67 -11.53
N TRP A 72 -23.67 1.45 -12.41
CA TRP A 72 -23.34 0.11 -12.90
C TRP A 72 -22.84 -0.81 -11.78
N PHE A 73 -21.97 -0.31 -10.90
CA PHE A 73 -21.51 -1.07 -9.73
C PHE A 73 -22.61 -1.33 -8.70
N ALA A 74 -23.64 -0.48 -8.63
CA ALA A 74 -24.76 -0.66 -7.71
C ALA A 74 -25.52 -1.98 -7.95
N GLN A 75 -25.45 -2.54 -9.16
CA GLN A 75 -26.00 -3.86 -9.49
C GLN A 75 -25.41 -4.99 -8.61
N LEU A 76 -24.17 -4.83 -8.13
CA LEU A 76 -23.53 -5.82 -7.24
C LEU A 76 -24.15 -5.84 -5.83
N GLN A 77 -24.90 -4.81 -5.43
CA GLN A 77 -25.57 -4.76 -4.12
C GLN A 77 -26.76 -5.71 -4.02
N GLU A 78 -27.29 -6.19 -5.15
CA GLU A 78 -28.41 -7.13 -5.19
C GLU A 78 -28.00 -8.57 -4.80
N ILE A 79 -26.69 -8.84 -4.77
CA ILE A 79 -26.14 -10.17 -4.50
C ILE A 79 -25.93 -10.34 -2.99
N ASP A 80 -26.51 -11.40 -2.41
CA ASP A 80 -26.28 -11.76 -1.01
C ASP A 80 -24.89 -12.38 -0.84
N LEU A 81 -24.08 -11.77 0.04
CA LEU A 81 -22.71 -12.15 0.34
C LEU A 81 -22.49 -12.42 1.84
N THR A 82 -23.57 -12.63 2.62
CA THR A 82 -23.53 -12.74 4.09
C THR A 82 -22.55 -13.82 4.57
N ASP A 83 -22.45 -14.94 3.84
CA ASP A 83 -21.63 -16.10 4.22
C ASP A 83 -20.33 -16.25 3.40
N VAL A 84 -20.04 -15.30 2.51
CA VAL A 84 -18.85 -15.39 1.63
C VAL A 84 -17.71 -14.55 2.21
N PRO A 85 -16.59 -15.17 2.63
CA PRO A 85 -15.44 -14.40 3.11
C PRO A 85 -14.79 -13.60 1.96
N PRO A 86 -14.30 -12.38 2.21
CA PRO A 86 -13.70 -11.55 1.18
C PRO A 86 -12.40 -12.16 0.65
N ALA A 87 -12.26 -12.23 -0.67
CA ALA A 87 -11.06 -12.71 -1.34
C ALA A 87 -9.97 -11.61 -1.39
N ILE A 88 -8.95 -11.70 -0.53
CA ILE A 88 -7.87 -10.69 -0.45
C ILE A 88 -6.79 -10.95 -1.51
N ARG A 89 -6.50 -12.23 -1.80
CA ARG A 89 -5.51 -12.66 -2.78
C ARG A 89 -6.00 -13.90 -3.49
N VAL A 90 -5.71 -14.01 -4.78
CA VAL A 90 -6.04 -15.20 -5.58
C VAL A 90 -4.93 -16.23 -5.36
N GLY A 91 -5.27 -17.38 -4.77
CA GLY A 91 -4.36 -18.51 -4.57
C GLY A 91 -3.92 -18.73 -3.12
N GLU A 92 -3.53 -19.97 -2.81
CA GLU A 92 -3.05 -20.39 -1.50
C GLU A 92 -1.56 -20.04 -1.36
N ILE A 93 -1.31 -18.84 -0.86
CA ILE A 93 0.05 -18.36 -0.57
C ILE A 93 0.26 -18.56 0.92
N ASP A 94 1.11 -19.51 1.30
CA ASP A 94 1.57 -19.63 2.68
C ASP A 94 2.18 -18.29 3.13
N PRO A 95 1.65 -17.64 4.17
CA PRO A 95 2.19 -16.37 4.67
C PRO A 95 3.63 -16.53 5.20
N THR A 96 4.08 -17.77 5.43
CA THR A 96 5.44 -18.15 5.81
C THR A 96 6.39 -18.34 4.62
N LYS A 97 5.89 -18.47 3.38
CA LYS A 97 6.74 -18.83 2.21
C LYS A 97 7.41 -17.65 1.51
N THR A 98 7.01 -16.40 1.78
CA THR A 98 7.57 -15.23 1.08
C THR A 98 8.22 -14.25 2.05
N LEU A 99 9.30 -14.68 2.69
CA LEU A 99 10.20 -13.77 3.41
C LEU A 99 11.44 -13.53 2.56
N ARG A 100 11.78 -12.25 2.36
CA ARG A 100 13.07 -11.87 1.78
C ARG A 100 14.17 -12.23 2.79
N PRO A 101 15.27 -12.90 2.39
CA PRO A 101 16.40 -13.12 3.30
C PRO A 101 16.97 -11.78 3.76
N ASP A 102 17.35 -11.70 5.04
CA ASP A 102 17.98 -10.52 5.62
C ASP A 102 19.47 -10.50 5.27
N THR A 103 19.79 -10.00 4.08
CA THR A 103 21.17 -9.89 3.58
C THR A 103 21.38 -8.48 3.05
N PRO A 104 22.40 -7.75 3.53
CA PRO A 104 22.66 -6.40 3.06
C PRO A 104 23.03 -6.43 1.58
N LYS A 105 22.37 -5.57 0.79
CA LYS A 105 22.73 -5.30 -0.60
C LYS A 105 23.21 -3.86 -0.71
N THR A 106 24.38 -3.67 -1.30
CA THR A 106 24.90 -2.35 -1.62
C THR A 106 24.32 -1.88 -2.95
N PHE A 107 23.78 -0.66 -2.96
CA PHE A 107 23.35 0.01 -4.19
C PHE A 107 24.42 1.03 -4.53
N ALA A 108 25.26 0.71 -5.51
CA ALA A 108 26.43 1.53 -5.86
C ALA A 108 26.05 2.74 -6.75
N ASP A 109 25.01 2.59 -7.57
CA ASP A 109 24.68 3.56 -8.60
C ASP A 109 23.67 4.61 -8.11
N ARG A 110 24.14 5.46 -7.19
CA ARG A 110 23.35 6.58 -6.69
C ARG A 110 23.04 7.60 -7.79
N GLU A 111 23.94 7.77 -8.75
CA GLU A 111 23.74 8.73 -9.84
C GLU A 111 22.62 8.30 -10.78
N ALA A 112 22.55 7.02 -11.16
CA ALA A 112 21.43 6.53 -11.98
C ALA A 112 20.07 6.67 -11.27
N MET A 113 20.02 6.51 -9.95
CA MET A 113 18.78 6.72 -9.17
C MET A 113 18.33 8.18 -9.16
N LEU A 114 19.29 9.12 -9.15
CA LEU A 114 19.00 10.55 -9.14
C LEU A 114 18.79 11.13 -10.55
N ALA A 115 19.21 10.44 -11.60
CA ALA A 115 19.07 10.88 -12.98
C ALA A 115 17.59 10.97 -13.44
N SER A 116 16.69 10.18 -12.84
CA SER A 116 15.25 10.22 -13.16
C SER A 116 14.50 11.32 -12.41
N ALA A 117 15.16 12.07 -11.52
CA ALA A 117 14.50 13.09 -10.72
C ALA A 117 14.34 14.40 -11.52
N PRO A 118 13.16 15.04 -11.46
CA PRO A 118 12.91 16.28 -12.21
C PRO A 118 13.69 17.50 -11.67
N ASP A 119 13.90 17.61 -10.36
CA ASP A 119 14.69 18.68 -9.73
C ASP A 119 15.54 18.10 -8.59
N ARG A 120 16.82 18.49 -8.51
CA ARG A 120 17.79 17.99 -7.53
C ARG A 120 18.73 19.09 -7.05
N ASP A 121 19.14 18.98 -5.80
CA ASP A 121 20.18 19.81 -5.19
C ASP A 121 21.29 18.88 -4.68
N GLY A 122 22.36 18.75 -5.47
CA GLY A 122 23.46 17.83 -5.24
C GLY A 122 22.96 16.39 -4.95
N PRO A 123 23.16 15.88 -3.72
CA PRO A 123 22.75 14.53 -3.33
C PRO A 123 21.25 14.39 -2.94
N PHE A 124 20.46 15.48 -2.97
CA PHE A 124 19.07 15.52 -2.49
C PHE A 124 18.05 15.79 -3.60
N LEU A 125 16.82 15.31 -3.39
CA LEU A 125 15.66 15.64 -4.22
C LEU A 125 15.05 16.95 -3.74
N LYS A 126 14.83 17.88 -4.66
CA LYS A 126 14.27 19.18 -4.33
C LYS A 126 12.75 19.14 -4.45
N VAL A 127 12.05 19.46 -3.36
CA VAL A 127 10.59 19.45 -3.27
C VAL A 127 10.14 20.80 -2.69
N PRO A 128 9.00 21.36 -3.14
CA PRO A 128 8.44 22.56 -2.54
C PRO A 128 8.27 22.39 -1.02
N LYS A 129 8.71 23.41 -0.28
CA LYS A 129 8.63 23.40 1.18
C LYS A 129 7.16 23.39 1.61
N ILE A 130 6.79 22.42 2.43
CA ILE A 130 5.48 22.42 3.10
C ILE A 130 5.48 23.51 4.18
N MET A 131 4.73 24.59 3.95
CA MET A 131 4.38 25.55 4.97
C MET A 131 2.96 25.21 5.42
N LYS A 132 2.75 24.97 6.72
CA LYS A 132 1.40 24.80 7.25
C LYS A 132 0.76 26.19 7.31
N GLU A 133 -0.14 26.47 6.40
CA GLU A 133 -1.08 27.58 6.52
C GLU A 133 -2.40 26.99 7.00
N ASN A 134 -2.93 27.52 8.12
CA ASN A 134 -4.16 27.14 8.82
C ASN A 134 -4.06 25.99 9.85
N GLN A 135 -3.63 26.36 11.07
CA GLN A 135 -4.03 25.73 12.32
C GLN A 135 -4.39 26.83 13.32
N GLU A 136 -5.63 27.34 13.22
CA GLU A 136 -6.37 27.96 14.32
C GLU A 136 -7.86 27.61 14.16
#